data_AF-A0A497RNP2-F1
#
_entry.id   AF-A0A497RNP2-F1
#
_cell.length_a   1.000
_cell.length_b   1.000
_cell.length_c   1.000
_cell.angle_alpha   90.00
_cell.angle_beta   90.00
_cell.angle_gamma   90.00
#
_symmetry.space_group_name_H-M   'P 1'
#
loop_
_entity.id
_entity.type
_entity.pdbx_description
1 polymer ?
#
loop_
_entity_poly.entity_id
_entity_poly.type
_entity_poly.pdbx_seq_one_letter_code
_entity_poly.pdbx_strand_id
1 'polypeptide(L)'
;MSCPNCKEPLAQTQNFLICPKCHQKYLLIPFDKQPPNIPHSKDEFIRFLQNQVAQYMKIIDKQRQRIQLLEDTLREKIDTSMIDYQELSKHLKGIEKLVYKTIITLCKRWGHPISYEQIVKGFRTMYPVEAKTETITRAVRKLKEQGLIFSPKRGLFFPTSLKPQQPTLLSSMDKSFKRASK
;
A
#
# COMPACT_ATOMS: atom_id res chain seq x y z
N MET A 1 -10.59 33.07 -2.50
CA MET A 1 -11.11 32.55 -1.22
C MET A 1 -9.98 32.55 -0.20
N SER A 2 -10.22 33.06 1.02
CA SER A 2 -9.27 33.04 2.12
C SER A 2 -9.54 31.87 3.05
N CYS A 3 -8.49 31.33 3.66
CA CYS A 3 -8.63 30.28 4.65
C CYS A 3 -9.31 30.83 5.92
N PRO A 4 -10.36 30.18 6.45
CA PRO A 4 -11.05 30.64 7.67
C PRO A 4 -10.13 30.71 8.90
N ASN A 5 -9.07 29.89 8.92
CA ASN A 5 -8.17 29.79 10.07
C ASN A 5 -6.95 30.73 9.95
N CYS A 6 -6.32 30.77 8.77
CA CYS A 6 -5.06 31.48 8.54
C CYS A 6 -5.24 32.86 7.85
N LYS A 7 -6.45 33.18 7.36
CA LYS A 7 -6.82 34.33 6.50
C LYS A 7 -6.03 34.48 5.18
N GLU A 8 -5.03 33.64 4.93
CA GLU A 8 -4.27 33.65 3.67
C GLU A 8 -5.09 33.14 2.47
N PRO A 9 -4.74 33.60 1.25
CA PRO A 9 -5.34 33.10 0.02
C PRO A 9 -5.06 31.60 -0.15
N LEU A 10 -6.09 30.85 -0.51
CA LEU A 10 -5.98 29.42 -0.77
C LEU A 10 -5.39 29.16 -2.16
N ALA A 11 -4.44 28.24 -2.25
CA ALA A 11 -3.91 27.75 -3.52
C ALA A 11 -4.90 26.74 -4.13
N GLN A 12 -5.27 26.93 -5.40
CA GLN A 12 -6.22 26.07 -6.09
C GLN A 12 -5.51 24.92 -6.80
N THR A 13 -6.03 23.71 -6.58
CA THR A 13 -5.70 22.47 -7.31
C THR A 13 -6.97 21.92 -7.95
N GLN A 14 -6.87 20.89 -8.80
CA GLN A 14 -8.02 20.37 -9.57
C GLN A 14 -9.28 20.09 -8.75
N ASN A 15 -9.15 19.61 -7.49
CA ASN A 15 -10.30 19.24 -6.65
C ASN A 15 -10.27 19.87 -5.25
N PHE A 16 -9.24 20.65 -4.92
CA PHE A 16 -9.04 21.17 -3.57
C PHE A 16 -8.49 22.59 -3.57
N LEU A 17 -8.85 23.33 -2.53
CA LEU A 17 -8.16 24.54 -2.10
C LEU A 17 -7.26 24.18 -0.91
N ILE A 18 -6.00 24.61 -0.92
CA ILE A 18 -5.02 24.31 0.13
C ILE A 18 -4.51 25.63 0.74
N CYS A 19 -4.59 25.82 2.07
CA CYS A 19 -3.88 26.96 2.72
C CYS A 19 -2.38 26.62 2.75
N PRO A 20 -1.50 27.45 2.16
CA PRO A 20 -0.06 27.18 2.15
C PRO A 20 0.55 27.22 3.56
N LYS A 21 -0.02 28.00 4.48
CA LYS A 21 0.48 28.17 5.85
C LYS A 21 0.12 27.04 6.81
N CYS A 22 -1.11 26.53 6.76
CA CYS A 22 -1.59 25.49 7.69
C CYS A 22 -1.82 24.13 7.02
N HIS A 23 -1.61 24.03 5.70
CA HIS A 23 -1.82 22.81 4.89
C HIS A 23 -3.23 22.20 4.96
N GLN A 24 -4.21 22.94 5.46
CA GLN A 24 -5.60 22.49 5.53
C GLN A 24 -6.19 22.46 4.12
N LYS A 25 -6.79 21.31 3.77
CA LYS A 25 -7.41 21.05 2.46
C LYS A 25 -8.92 21.26 2.55
N TYR A 26 -9.45 22.04 1.63
CA TYR A 26 -10.89 22.25 1.45
C TYR A 26 -11.30 21.61 0.14
N LEU A 27 -12.30 20.73 0.18
CA LEU A 27 -12.88 20.15 -1.04
C LEU A 27 -13.57 21.25 -1.83
N LEU A 28 -13.17 21.42 -3.08
CA LEU A 28 -14.00 22.12 -4.05
C LEU A 28 -15.15 21.17 -4.38
N ILE A 29 -16.29 21.37 -3.74
CA ILE A 29 -17.53 20.78 -4.23
C ILE A 29 -17.76 21.46 -5.59
N PRO A 30 -17.74 20.73 -6.72
CA PRO A 30 -17.96 21.35 -8.02
C PRO A 30 -19.34 22.02 -7.98
N PHE A 31 -19.34 23.35 -8.03
CA PHE A 31 -20.54 24.19 -8.06
C PHE A 31 -21.32 24.02 -9.37
N ASP A 32 -20.80 23.28 -10.34
CA ASP A 32 -21.42 23.04 -11.64
C ASP A 32 -22.72 22.22 -11.57
N LYS A 33 -23.07 21.68 -10.41
CA LYS A 33 -24.42 21.15 -10.19
C LYS A 33 -25.27 22.29 -9.65
N GLN A 34 -26.01 22.94 -10.56
CA GLN A 34 -27.15 23.76 -10.16
C GLN A 34 -27.95 23.00 -9.09
N PRO A 35 -28.37 23.68 -7.99
CA PRO A 35 -29.21 23.04 -7.00
C PRO A 35 -30.42 22.43 -7.71
N PRO A 36 -30.81 21.20 -7.39
CA PRO A 36 -31.94 20.56 -8.05
C PRO A 36 -33.16 21.47 -7.92
N ASN A 37 -33.85 21.72 -9.04
CA ASN A 37 -35.05 22.54 -9.06
C ASN A 37 -36.08 21.91 -8.09
N ILE A 38 -36.36 22.61 -6.99
CA ILE A 38 -37.21 22.08 -5.91
C ILE A 38 -38.67 22.28 -6.34
N PRO A 39 -39.46 21.21 -6.52
CA PRO A 39 -40.85 21.35 -6.92
C PRO A 39 -41.69 22.06 -5.85
N HIS A 40 -42.69 22.82 -6.30
CA HIS A 40 -43.53 23.64 -5.44
C HIS A 40 -44.79 22.91 -4.93
N SER A 41 -45.22 21.83 -5.61
CA SER A 41 -46.34 21.00 -5.19
C SER A 41 -45.90 19.86 -4.26
N LYS A 42 -46.74 19.51 -3.28
CA LYS A 42 -46.47 18.40 -2.35
C LYS A 42 -46.28 17.07 -3.07
N ASP A 43 -47.11 16.76 -4.07
CA ASP A 43 -47.05 15.49 -4.79
C ASP A 43 -45.80 15.38 -5.67
N GLU A 44 -45.42 16.49 -6.31
CA GLU A 44 -44.19 16.60 -7.09
C GLU A 44 -42.95 16.45 -6.19
N PHE A 45 -43.00 17.02 -4.98
CA PHE A 45 -41.93 16.88 -3.99
C PHE A 45 -41.79 15.45 -3.49
N ILE A 46 -42.89 14.74 -3.22
CA ILE A 46 -42.86 13.32 -2.86
C ILE A 46 -42.22 12.49 -3.98
N ARG A 47 -42.62 12.71 -5.24
CA ARG A 47 -42.02 12.02 -6.40
C ARG A 47 -40.54 12.34 -6.55
N PHE A 48 -40.16 13.61 -6.35
CA PHE A 48 -38.77 14.04 -6.37
C PHE A 48 -37.93 13.29 -5.32
N LEU A 49 -38.42 13.23 -4.07
CA LEU A 49 -37.73 12.49 -3.00
C LEU A 49 -37.63 10.99 -3.30
N GLN A 50 -38.71 10.37 -3.79
CA GLN A 50 -38.69 8.96 -4.18
C GLN A 50 -37.66 8.69 -5.28
N ASN A 51 -37.57 9.56 -6.28
CA ASN A 51 -36.57 9.48 -7.34
C ASN A 51 -35.15 9.65 -6.81
N GLN A 52 -34.92 10.60 -5.90
CA GLN A 52 -33.62 10.80 -5.25
C GLN A 52 -33.21 9.56 -4.45
N VAL A 53 -34.11 9.01 -3.62
CA VAL A 53 -33.85 7.78 -2.85
C VAL A 53 -33.49 6.63 -3.79
N ALA A 54 -34.24 6.44 -4.88
CA ALA A 54 -33.94 5.41 -5.87
C ALA A 54 -32.58 5.61 -6.55
N GLN A 55 -32.18 6.86 -6.82
CA GLN A 55 -30.85 7.17 -7.36
C GLN A 55 -29.74 6.86 -6.36
N TYR A 56 -29.89 7.28 -5.10
CA TYR A 56 -28.89 7.01 -4.06
C TYR A 56 -28.72 5.51 -3.80
N MET A 57 -29.81 4.73 -3.79
CA MET A 57 -29.74 3.27 -3.67
C MET A 57 -28.89 2.65 -4.80
N LYS A 58 -29.09 3.07 -6.05
CA LYS A 58 -28.26 2.62 -7.19
C LYS A 58 -26.78 2.96 -7.02
N ILE A 59 -26.45 4.11 -6.43
CA ILE A 59 -25.06 4.51 -6.18
C ILE A 59 -24.44 3.62 -5.09
N ILE A 60 -25.17 3.38 -4.00
CA ILE A 60 -24.73 2.51 -2.90
C ILE A 60 -24.46 1.10 -3.42
N ASP A 61 -25.35 0.55 -4.24
CA ASP A 61 -25.18 -0.80 -4.81
C ASP A 61 -23.94 -0.87 -5.71
N LYS A 62 -23.70 0.13 -6.57
CA LYS A 62 -22.48 0.22 -7.37
C LYS A 62 -21.22 0.31 -6.51
N GLN A 63 -21.27 1.04 -5.40
CA GLN A 63 -20.13 1.13 -4.48
C GLN A 63 -19.88 -0.20 -3.76
N ARG A 64 -20.92 -0.90 -3.31
CA ARG A 64 -20.81 -2.24 -2.72
C ARG A 64 -20.19 -3.24 -3.68
N GLN A 65 -20.63 -3.25 -4.94
CA GLN A 65 -20.04 -4.10 -5.99
C GLN A 65 -18.54 -3.81 -6.19
N ARG A 66 -18.14 -2.53 -6.20
CA ARG A 66 -16.72 -2.16 -6.32
C ARG A 66 -15.89 -2.60 -5.11
N ILE A 67 -16.42 -2.43 -3.91
CA ILE A 67 -15.75 -2.88 -2.67
C ILE A 67 -15.56 -4.39 -2.73
N GLN A 68 -16.61 -5.14 -3.07
CA GLN A 68 -16.55 -6.60 -3.18
C GLN A 68 -15.50 -7.06 -4.20
N LEU A 69 -15.50 -6.47 -5.40
CA LEU A 69 -14.52 -6.80 -6.44
C LEU A 69 -13.07 -6.49 -5.99
N LEU A 70 -12.86 -5.39 -5.26
CA LEU A 70 -11.56 -5.05 -4.71
C LEU A 70 -11.13 -6.04 -3.62
N GLU A 71 -12.04 -6.45 -2.74
CA GLU A 71 -11.78 -7.47 -1.73
C GLU A 71 -11.40 -8.80 -2.36
N ASP A 72 -12.13 -9.24 -3.39
CA ASP A 72 -11.85 -10.48 -4.12
C ASP A 72 -10.48 -10.43 -4.81
N THR A 73 -10.17 -9.31 -5.49
CA THR A 73 -8.86 -9.09 -6.12
C THR A 73 -7.72 -9.09 -5.09
N LEU A 74 -7.96 -8.50 -3.91
CA LEU A 74 -6.98 -8.47 -2.84
C LEU A 74 -6.76 -9.85 -2.24
N ARG A 75 -7.82 -10.65 -2.04
CA ARG A 75 -7.70 -12.05 -1.61
C ARG A 75 -6.91 -12.87 -2.61
N GLU A 76 -7.24 -12.78 -3.89
CA GLU A 76 -6.50 -13.50 -4.94
C GLU A 76 -5.01 -13.13 -4.95
N LYS A 77 -4.69 -11.84 -4.81
CA LYS A 77 -3.29 -11.39 -4.70
C LYS A 77 -2.61 -11.88 -3.42
N ILE A 78 -3.32 -11.90 -2.30
CA ILE A 78 -2.81 -12.43 -1.03
C ILE A 78 -2.53 -13.92 -1.19
N ASP A 79 -3.48 -14.70 -1.69
CA ASP A 79 -3.34 -16.15 -1.87
C ASP A 79 -2.19 -16.47 -2.83
N THR A 80 -2.13 -15.78 -3.98
CA THR A 80 -1.02 -15.89 -4.94
C THR A 80 0.33 -15.55 -4.27
N SER A 81 0.37 -14.55 -3.39
CA SER A 81 1.60 -14.16 -2.68
C SER A 81 1.95 -15.08 -1.49
N MET A 82 0.95 -15.71 -0.86
CA MET A 82 1.14 -16.61 0.29
C MET A 82 1.62 -18.00 -0.13
N ILE A 83 1.27 -18.44 -1.34
CA ILE A 83 1.70 -19.71 -1.94
C ILE A 83 3.25 -19.76 -2.09
N ASP A 84 3.93 -18.62 -2.19
CA ASP A 84 5.38 -18.56 -2.39
C ASP A 84 6.21 -19.04 -1.18
N TYR A 85 5.77 -18.84 0.09
CA TYR A 85 6.61 -19.21 1.25
C TYR A 85 6.76 -20.73 1.44
N GLN A 86 5.65 -21.48 1.34
CA GLN A 86 5.70 -22.92 1.51
C GLN A 86 6.49 -23.58 0.37
N GLU A 87 6.31 -23.10 -0.87
CA GLU A 87 7.06 -23.56 -2.04
C GLU A 87 8.54 -23.19 -1.95
N LEU A 88 8.87 -21.95 -1.56
CA LEU A 88 10.24 -21.54 -1.27
C LEU A 88 10.92 -22.41 -0.22
N SER A 89 10.17 -22.78 0.82
CA SER A 89 10.69 -23.65 1.87
C SER A 89 10.96 -25.08 1.42
N LYS A 90 10.38 -25.52 0.29
CA LYS A 90 10.65 -26.81 -0.35
C LYS A 90 11.92 -26.75 -1.21
N HIS A 91 12.20 -25.61 -1.83
CA HIS A 91 13.41 -25.40 -2.64
C HIS A 91 14.67 -25.16 -1.79
N LEU A 92 14.53 -24.50 -0.63
CA LEU A 92 15.65 -24.26 0.29
C LEU A 92 16.01 -25.52 1.09
N LYS A 93 17.26 -25.98 0.98
CA LYS A 93 17.76 -27.16 1.69
C LYS A 93 18.77 -26.78 2.78
N GLY A 94 18.74 -27.52 3.89
CA GLY A 94 19.73 -27.43 4.97
C GLY A 94 19.83 -26.04 5.62
N ILE A 95 21.03 -25.48 5.63
CA ILE A 95 21.37 -24.24 6.35
C ILE A 95 20.63 -23.02 5.77
N GLU A 96 20.42 -22.94 4.46
CA GLU A 96 19.78 -21.79 3.81
C GLU A 96 18.37 -21.54 4.34
N LYS A 97 17.61 -22.62 4.56
CA LYS A 97 16.26 -22.58 5.16
C LYS A 97 16.27 -22.03 6.57
N LEU A 98 17.23 -22.48 7.39
CA LEU A 98 17.39 -22.05 8.78
C LEU A 98 17.82 -20.57 8.88
N VAL A 99 18.72 -20.14 7.99
CA VAL A 99 19.16 -18.75 7.89
C VAL A 99 18.01 -17.85 7.45
N TYR A 100 17.22 -18.26 6.45
CA TYR A 100 16.07 -17.48 6.02
C TYR A 100 15.02 -17.32 7.13
N LYS A 101 14.71 -18.42 7.85
CA LYS A 101 13.80 -18.39 9.00
C LYS A 101 14.32 -17.50 10.14
N THR A 102 15.64 -17.49 10.37
CA THR A 102 16.30 -16.57 11.31
C THR A 102 16.05 -15.11 10.92
N ILE A 103 16.30 -14.76 9.65
CA ILE A 103 16.12 -13.40 9.14
C ILE A 103 14.67 -12.93 9.32
N ILE A 104 13.70 -13.75 8.93
CA ILE A 104 12.27 -13.43 9.11
C ILE A 104 11.93 -13.19 10.57
N THR A 105 12.39 -14.08 11.46
CA THR A 105 12.06 -14.00 12.89
C THR A 105 12.63 -12.73 13.52
N LEU A 106 13.88 -12.38 13.20
CA LEU A 106 14.52 -11.16 13.71
C LEU A 106 13.86 -9.90 13.15
N CYS A 107 13.59 -9.84 11.83
CA CYS A 107 12.93 -8.70 11.22
C CYS A 107 11.49 -8.51 11.74
N LYS A 108 10.73 -9.59 11.96
CA LYS A 108 9.39 -9.52 12.58
C LYS A 108 9.45 -9.02 14.01
N ARG A 109 10.46 -9.44 14.78
CA ARG A 109 10.61 -9.06 16.18
C ARG A 109 11.03 -7.60 16.35
N TRP A 110 11.91 -7.09 15.49
CA TRP A 110 12.49 -5.75 15.65
C TRP A 110 11.91 -4.69 14.72
N GLY A 111 11.23 -5.08 13.65
CA GLY A 111 10.62 -4.14 12.69
C GLY A 111 11.61 -3.38 11.81
N HIS A 112 12.89 -3.76 11.79
CA HIS A 112 13.94 -3.09 11.01
C HIS A 112 14.86 -4.06 10.28
N PRO A 113 15.61 -3.61 9.25
CA PRO A 113 16.65 -4.39 8.58
C PRO A 113 17.74 -4.86 9.55
N ILE A 114 18.26 -6.06 9.31
CA ILE A 114 19.21 -6.72 10.20
C ILE A 114 20.59 -6.86 9.56
N SER A 115 21.64 -6.82 10.38
CA SER A 115 23.03 -6.98 9.94
C SER A 115 23.50 -8.43 9.94
N TYR A 116 24.65 -8.71 9.30
CA TYR A 116 25.28 -10.03 9.34
C TYR A 116 25.53 -10.55 10.76
N GLU A 117 26.04 -9.71 11.65
CA GLU A 117 26.34 -10.08 13.04
C GLU A 117 25.08 -10.50 13.80
N GLN A 118 23.99 -9.74 13.61
CA GLN A 118 22.69 -10.05 14.20
C GLN A 118 22.14 -11.37 13.67
N ILE A 119 22.29 -11.64 12.37
CA ILE A 119 21.89 -12.92 11.76
C ILE A 119 22.66 -14.07 12.39
N VAL A 120 23.99 -13.96 12.50
CA VAL A 120 24.84 -15.03 13.06
C VAL A 120 24.50 -15.28 14.53
N LYS A 121 24.35 -14.22 15.33
CA LYS A 121 23.97 -14.34 16.75
C LYS A 121 22.59 -14.96 16.90
N GLY A 122 21.62 -14.48 16.13
CA GLY A 122 20.26 -15.02 16.13
C GLY A 122 20.22 -16.49 15.70
N PHE A 123 20.98 -16.85 14.66
CA PHE A 123 21.06 -18.22 14.16
C PHE A 123 21.57 -19.18 15.24
N ARG A 124 22.68 -18.84 15.89
CA ARG A 124 23.27 -19.65 16.97
C ARG A 124 22.39 -19.74 18.21
N THR A 125 21.56 -18.71 18.45
CA THR A 125 20.61 -18.71 19.57
C THR A 125 19.40 -19.60 19.27
N MET A 126 18.94 -19.64 18.01
CA MET A 126 17.74 -20.39 17.62
C MET A 126 18.00 -21.85 17.28
N TYR A 127 19.21 -22.18 16.80
CA TYR A 127 19.54 -23.52 16.33
C TYR A 127 20.86 -24.01 16.92
N PRO A 128 20.88 -25.19 17.58
CA PRO A 128 22.09 -25.80 18.12
C PRO A 128 22.88 -26.53 17.02
N VAL A 129 23.17 -25.83 15.91
CA VAL A 129 23.94 -26.38 14.78
C VAL A 129 25.27 -25.64 14.71
N GLU A 130 26.37 -26.40 14.71
CA GLU A 130 27.73 -25.85 14.58
C GLU A 130 28.02 -25.44 13.13
N ALA A 131 27.46 -24.30 12.72
CA ALA A 131 27.77 -23.68 11.44
C ALA A 131 28.84 -22.60 11.59
N LYS A 132 29.88 -22.66 10.75
CA LYS A 132 30.89 -21.60 10.64
C LYS A 132 30.23 -20.29 10.20
N THR A 133 30.74 -19.16 10.71
CA THR A 133 30.24 -17.82 10.37
C THR A 133 30.22 -17.60 8.86
N GLU A 134 31.26 -18.04 8.16
CA GLU A 134 31.36 -17.93 6.70
C GLU A 134 30.24 -18.69 5.96
N THR A 135 29.85 -19.88 6.47
CA THR A 135 28.76 -20.66 5.88
C THR A 135 27.43 -19.92 5.98
N ILE A 136 27.17 -19.29 7.13
CA ILE A 136 25.97 -18.47 7.35
C ILE A 136 25.98 -17.27 6.40
N THR A 137 27.09 -16.52 6.30
CA THR A 137 27.16 -15.33 5.44
C THR A 137 27.08 -15.69 3.94
N ARG A 138 27.65 -16.82 3.51
CA ARG A 138 27.47 -17.37 2.16
C ARG A 138 26.00 -17.71 1.88
N ALA A 139 25.30 -18.33 2.82
CA ALA A 139 23.87 -18.60 2.69
C ALA A 139 23.05 -17.30 2.55
N VAL A 140 23.35 -16.26 3.33
CA VAL A 140 22.71 -14.95 3.18
C VAL A 140 22.93 -14.36 1.78
N ARG A 141 24.13 -14.49 1.19
CA ARG A 141 24.39 -14.01 -0.18
C ARG A 141 23.54 -14.76 -1.21
N LYS A 142 23.47 -16.09 -1.12
CA LYS A 142 22.61 -16.90 -2.00
C LYS A 142 21.14 -16.52 -1.88
N LEU A 143 20.63 -16.33 -0.66
CA LEU A 143 19.25 -15.88 -0.44
C LEU A 143 18.99 -14.51 -1.09
N LYS A 144 19.99 -13.62 -1.12
CA LYS A 144 19.91 -12.32 -1.81
C LYS A 144 19.93 -12.49 -3.33
N GLU A 145 20.82 -13.32 -3.86
CA GLU A 145 20.91 -13.64 -5.30
C GLU A 145 19.61 -14.26 -5.83
N GLN A 146 18.96 -15.09 -5.01
CA GLN A 146 17.64 -15.68 -5.29
C GLN A 146 16.47 -14.69 -5.14
N GLY A 147 16.71 -13.45 -4.70
CA GLY A 147 15.66 -12.43 -4.53
C GLY A 147 14.77 -12.59 -3.29
N LEU A 148 15.09 -13.53 -2.39
CA LEU A 148 14.27 -13.84 -1.20
C LEU A 148 14.44 -12.83 -0.08
N ILE A 149 15.59 -12.18 -0.06
CA ILE A 149 15.90 -11.06 0.81
C ILE A 149 16.41 -9.90 -0.02
N PHE A 150 16.01 -8.68 0.33
CA PHE A 150 16.55 -7.46 -0.26
C PHE A 150 17.44 -6.73 0.73
N SER A 151 18.30 -5.85 0.21
CA SER A 151 19.29 -5.13 1.00
C SER A 151 19.07 -3.62 0.85
N PRO A 152 18.39 -2.95 1.80
CA PRO A 152 18.11 -1.51 1.70
C PRO A 152 19.38 -0.66 1.77
N LYS A 153 20.40 -1.13 2.51
CA LYS A 153 21.74 -0.57 2.58
C LYS A 153 22.75 -1.71 2.62
N ARG A 154 23.98 -1.45 2.18
CA ARG A 154 25.06 -2.47 2.20
C ARG A 154 25.21 -3.06 3.61
N GLY A 155 25.18 -4.39 3.70
CA GLY A 155 25.31 -5.12 4.97
C GLY A 155 24.03 -5.23 5.79
N LEU A 156 22.91 -4.63 5.36
CA LEU A 156 21.59 -4.78 5.97
C LEU A 156 20.68 -5.62 5.08
N PHE A 157 19.84 -6.44 5.69
CA PHE A 157 18.96 -7.38 5.01
C PHE A 157 17.53 -7.29 5.54
N PHE A 158 16.56 -7.45 4.66
CA PHE A 158 15.15 -7.54 5.01
C PHE A 158 14.47 -8.56 4.08
N PRO A 159 13.55 -9.39 4.60
CA PRO A 159 12.88 -10.38 3.77
C PRO A 159 11.96 -9.69 2.75
N THR A 160 12.00 -10.16 1.51
CA THR A 160 11.19 -9.59 0.41
C THR A 160 9.70 -9.73 0.68
N SER A 161 9.28 -10.80 1.35
CA SER A 161 7.89 -11.03 1.78
C SER A 161 7.34 -10.00 2.77
N LEU A 162 8.21 -9.27 3.49
CA LEU A 162 7.79 -8.21 4.40
C LEU A 162 8.01 -6.82 3.81
N LYS A 163 8.45 -6.72 2.55
CA LYS A 163 8.68 -5.42 1.92
C LYS A 163 7.38 -4.61 2.06
N PRO A 164 7.40 -3.45 2.74
CA PRO A 164 6.24 -2.58 2.74
C PRO A 164 5.95 -2.29 1.27
N GLN A 165 4.76 -2.68 0.80
CA GLN A 165 4.32 -2.29 -0.52
C GLN A 165 4.38 -0.78 -0.52
N GLN A 166 5.44 -0.20 -1.08
CA GLN A 166 5.45 1.23 -1.30
C GLN A 166 4.23 1.46 -2.17
N PRO A 167 3.26 2.27 -1.75
CA PRO A 167 2.09 2.53 -2.55
C PRO A 167 2.60 3.07 -3.89
N THR A 168 2.50 2.28 -4.94
CA THR A 168 2.85 2.64 -6.32
C THR A 168 1.86 3.66 -6.89
N LEU A 169 1.25 4.48 -6.03
CA LEU A 169 0.14 5.38 -6.33
C LEU A 169 0.54 6.62 -7.13
N LEU A 170 1.79 6.79 -7.54
CA LEU A 170 2.21 7.95 -8.34
C LEU A 170 2.99 7.65 -9.63
N SER A 171 3.39 6.41 -9.93
CA SER A 171 4.21 6.17 -11.12
C SER A 171 3.41 5.98 -12.42
N SER A 172 2.07 5.95 -12.37
CA SER A 172 1.21 5.71 -13.54
C SER A 172 0.44 6.93 -14.06
N MET A 173 0.49 8.09 -13.42
CA MET A 173 -0.29 9.27 -13.87
C MET A 173 0.47 10.28 -14.76
N ASP A 174 1.80 10.18 -14.93
CA ASP A 174 2.57 11.24 -15.62
C ASP A 174 2.92 10.99 -17.11
N LYS A 175 2.46 9.90 -17.74
CA LYS A 175 2.83 9.62 -19.15
C LYS A 175 1.89 10.19 -20.21
N SER A 176 0.76 10.79 -19.84
CA SER A 176 -0.24 11.24 -20.81
C SER A 176 -0.16 12.72 -21.22
N PHE A 177 0.73 13.54 -20.64
CA PHE A 177 0.71 15.00 -20.87
C PHE A 177 1.76 15.56 -21.85
N LYS A 178 2.58 14.73 -22.51
CA LYS A 178 3.68 15.19 -23.41
C LYS A 178 3.40 15.10 -24.91
N ARG A 179 2.14 15.05 -25.37
CA ARG A 179 1.83 15.07 -26.82
C ARG A 179 0.73 16.07 -27.17
N ALA A 180 0.99 17.36 -27.00
CA ALA A 180 0.21 18.42 -27.65
C ALA A 180 0.99 19.75 -27.61
N SER A 181 2.07 19.84 -28.39
CA SER A 181 2.71 21.11 -28.77
C SER A 181 3.66 20.84 -29.93
N LYS A 182 3.10 20.78 -31.13
CA LYS A 182 3.77 21.10 -32.40
C LYS A 182 2.74 21.73 -33.30
#